data_AF-A0A0D6MAU9-F1
#
_entry.id   AF-A0A0D6MAU9-F1
#
_cell.length_a   1.000
_cell.length_b   1.000
_cell.length_c   1.000
_cell.angle_alpha   90.00
_cell.angle_beta   90.00
_cell.angle_gamma   90.00
#
_symmetry.space_group_name_H-M   'P 1'
#
loop_
_entity.id
_entity.type
_entity.pdbx_description
1 polymer ?
#
loop_
_entity_poly.entity_id
_entity_poly.type
_entity_poly.pdbx_seq_one_letter_code
_entity_poly.pdbx_strand_id
1 'polypeptide(L)'
;MTLLEIFHKSQVLEKIFPESALLIVLGLIVGLILDELWVLDIYLHPDLFFLYLLPPIALDAGYFLPNNAFFLNIGTILLYAVVGTIFNIITIERVYTTEKKSVIKQQQ
;
A
#
# COMPACT_ATOMS: atom_id res chain seq x y z
N MET A 1 -2.36 -26.84 -16.97
CA MET A 1 -0.95 -26.83 -17.45
C MET A 1 -0.81 -25.73 -18.51
N THR A 2 -1.16 -24.49 -18.15
CA THR A 2 -1.29 -23.34 -19.10
C THR A 2 -0.97 -22.00 -18.44
N LEU A 3 -1.18 -21.85 -17.12
CA LEU A 3 -0.88 -20.60 -16.41
C LEU A 3 0.63 -20.34 -16.21
N LEU A 4 1.42 -21.41 -16.04
CA LEU A 4 2.85 -21.29 -15.70
C LEU A 4 3.72 -20.90 -16.91
N GLU A 5 3.28 -21.20 -18.15
CA GLU A 5 4.00 -20.81 -19.37
C GLU A 5 3.75 -19.34 -19.77
N ILE A 6 2.63 -18.74 -19.36
CA ILE A 6 2.32 -17.34 -19.65
C ILE A 6 3.23 -16.41 -18.82
N PHE A 7 3.50 -16.76 -17.56
CA PHE A 7 4.40 -15.99 -16.69
C PHE A 7 5.86 -16.06 -17.14
N HIS A 8 6.32 -17.22 -17.62
CA HIS A 8 7.72 -17.35 -18.04
C HIS A 8 8.05 -16.55 -19.31
N LYS A 9 7.05 -16.25 -20.16
CA LYS A 9 7.20 -15.41 -21.35
C LYS A 9 6.99 -13.90 -21.09
N SER A 10 6.68 -13.50 -19.85
CA SER A 10 6.36 -12.12 -19.48
C SER A 10 7.48 -11.36 -18.75
N GLN A 11 8.75 -11.72 -18.96
CA GLN A 11 9.89 -10.91 -18.48
C GLN A 11 9.88 -9.47 -19.02
N VAL A 12 9.03 -9.16 -20.00
CA VAL A 12 8.80 -7.81 -20.52
C VAL A 12 7.73 -7.04 -19.71
N LEU A 13 6.71 -7.72 -19.14
CA LEU A 13 5.67 -7.04 -18.34
C LEU A 13 6.14 -6.76 -16.91
N GLU A 14 6.90 -7.66 -16.28
CA GLU A 14 7.46 -7.44 -14.93
C GLU A 14 8.47 -6.28 -14.88
N LYS A 15 9.11 -5.97 -16.01
CA LYS A 15 10.04 -4.84 -16.09
C LYS A 15 9.32 -3.48 -16.16
N ILE A 16 8.05 -3.47 -16.54
CA ILE A 16 7.22 -2.26 -16.65
C ILE A 16 6.30 -2.11 -15.43
N PHE A 17 5.75 -3.21 -14.91
CA PHE A 17 4.85 -3.22 -13.76
C PHE A 17 5.48 -3.95 -12.57
N PRO A 18 5.56 -3.32 -11.39
CA PRO A 18 6.04 -3.99 -10.19
C PRO A 18 5.09 -5.12 -9.79
N GLU A 19 5.64 -6.22 -9.30
CA GLU A 19 4.90 -7.41 -8.87
C GLU A 19 3.75 -7.06 -7.91
N SER A 20 3.99 -6.13 -6.97
CA SER A 20 2.98 -5.66 -6.02
C SER A 20 1.78 -4.99 -6.70
N ALA A 21 1.98 -4.27 -7.81
CA ALA A 21 0.88 -3.64 -8.53
C ALA A 21 0.00 -4.68 -9.23
N LEU A 22 0.61 -5.73 -9.77
CA LEU A 22 -0.14 -6.83 -10.38
C LEU A 22 -0.98 -7.57 -9.34
N LEU A 23 -0.42 -7.83 -8.15
CA LEU A 23 -1.13 -8.45 -7.04
C LEU A 23 -2.30 -7.59 -6.54
N ILE A 24 -2.14 -6.27 -6.47
CA ILE A 24 -3.23 -5.34 -6.13
C ILE A 24 -4.36 -5.44 -7.17
N VAL A 25 -4.03 -5.38 -8.47
CA VAL A 25 -5.03 -5.45 -9.56
C VAL A 25 -5.75 -6.80 -9.53
N LEU A 26 -5.02 -7.90 -9.34
CA LEU A 26 -5.61 -9.22 -9.21
C LEU A 26 -6.56 -9.30 -8.01
N GLY A 27 -6.15 -8.77 -6.85
CA GLY A 27 -6.97 -8.71 -5.64
C GLY A 27 -8.26 -7.92 -5.85
N LEU A 28 -8.20 -6.80 -6.59
CA LEU A 28 -9.39 -6.02 -6.94
C LEU A 28 -10.35 -6.79 -7.86
N ILE A 29 -9.84 -7.47 -8.89
CA ILE A 29 -10.67 -8.26 -9.81
C ILE A 29 -11.37 -9.38 -9.05
N VAL A 30 -10.64 -10.12 -8.22
CA VAL A 30 -11.21 -11.20 -7.40
C VAL A 30 -12.24 -10.65 -6.41
N GLY A 31 -11.93 -9.53 -5.74
CA GLY A 31 -12.84 -8.88 -4.80
C GLY A 31 -14.17 -8.48 -5.45
N LEU A 32 -14.12 -7.85 -6.63
CA LEU A 32 -15.33 -7.45 -7.37
C LEU A 32 -16.16 -8.65 -7.85
N ILE A 33 -15.51 -9.72 -8.30
CA ILE A 33 -16.20 -10.94 -8.72
C ILE A 33 -16.90 -11.61 -7.54
N LEU A 34 -16.25 -11.64 -6.36
CA LEU A 34 -16.83 -12.23 -5.16
C LEU A 34 -18.00 -11.42 -4.61
N ASP A 35 -17.92 -10.08 -4.66
CA ASP A 35 -19.00 -9.17 -4.25
C ASP A 35 -20.27 -9.38 -5.09
N GLU A 36 -20.13 -9.56 -6.41
CA GLU A 36 -21.26 -9.83 -7.30
C GLU A 36 -21.87 -11.24 -7.11
N LEU A 37 -21.05 -12.23 -6.73
CA LEU A 37 -21.47 -13.63 -6.61
C LEU A 37 -22.01 -13.99 -5.20
N TRP A 38 -21.59 -13.30 -4.15
CA TRP A 38 -21.91 -13.63 -2.76
C TRP A 38 -22.35 -12.37 -1.99
N VAL A 39 -23.54 -12.41 -1.40
CA VAL A 39 -24.02 -11.36 -0.46
C VAL A 39 -23.41 -11.55 0.92
N LEU A 40 -22.08 -11.66 0.99
CA LEU A 40 -21.31 -11.70 2.23
C LEU A 40 -20.56 -10.38 2.35
N ASP A 41 -20.66 -9.73 3.50
CA ASP A 41 -19.85 -8.54 3.80
C ASP A 41 -18.38 -8.96 3.91
N ILE A 42 -17.67 -8.96 2.79
CA ILE A 42 -16.23 -9.22 2.73
C ILE A 42 -15.53 -7.91 3.09
N TYR A 43 -15.31 -7.71 4.39
CA TYR A 43 -14.50 -6.60 4.88
C TYR A 43 -13.36 -7.09 5.76
N LEU A 44 -12.19 -6.49 5.55
CA LEU A 44 -11.03 -6.74 6.40
C LEU A 44 -11.19 -5.96 7.70
N HIS A 45 -11.38 -6.66 8.81
CA HIS A 45 -11.41 -6.03 10.12
C HIS A 45 -10.04 -5.41 10.44
N PRO A 46 -9.99 -4.15 10.93
CA PRO A 46 -8.73 -3.49 11.28
C PRO A 46 -7.89 -4.30 12.26
N ASP A 47 -8.51 -4.95 13.25
CA ASP A 47 -7.80 -5.74 14.26
C ASP A 47 -7.06 -6.93 13.65
N LEU A 48 -7.65 -7.59 12.64
CA LEU A 48 -7.01 -8.69 11.92
C LEU A 48 -5.81 -8.18 11.10
N PHE A 49 -5.97 -7.01 10.47
CA PHE A 49 -4.89 -6.39 9.73
C PHE A 49 -3.70 -6.04 10.64
N PHE A 50 -3.94 -5.28 11.71
CA PHE A 50 -2.86 -4.79 12.57
C PHE A 50 -2.21 -5.90 13.41
N LEU A 51 -2.98 -6.88 13.88
CA LEU A 51 -2.47 -7.91 14.80
C LEU A 51 -1.85 -9.12 14.07
N TYR A 52 -2.32 -9.44 12.86
CA TYR A 52 -1.89 -10.66 12.16
C TYR A 52 -1.27 -10.44 10.78
N LEU A 53 -1.76 -9.51 9.97
CA LEU A 53 -1.21 -9.28 8.62
C LEU A 53 0.00 -8.35 8.65
N LEU A 54 -0.08 -7.26 9.41
CA LEU A 54 0.96 -6.25 9.46
C LEU A 54 2.29 -6.77 10.05
N PRO A 55 2.33 -7.56 11.14
CA PRO A 55 3.61 -8.00 11.71
C PRO A 55 4.44 -8.88 10.77
N PRO A 56 3.87 -9.90 10.09
CA PRO A 56 4.60 -10.65 9.06
C PRO A 56 5.08 -9.79 7.89
N ILE A 57 4.24 -8.86 7.39
CA ILE A 57 4.62 -7.98 6.27
C ILE A 57 5.79 -7.06 6.66
N ALA A 58 5.71 -6.45 7.85
CA ALA A 58 6.77 -5.58 8.36
C ALA A 58 8.06 -6.33 8.64
N LEU A 59 7.97 -7.56 9.17
CA LEU A 59 9.12 -8.42 9.40
C LEU A 59 9.79 -8.86 8.10
N ASP A 60 9.00 -9.25 7.09
CA ASP A 60 9.50 -9.65 5.77
C ASP A 60 10.23 -8.48 5.09
N ALA A 61 9.61 -7.30 5.05
CA ALA A 61 10.22 -6.09 4.51
C ALA A 61 11.49 -5.67 5.29
N GLY A 62 11.48 -5.81 6.62
CA GLY A 62 12.64 -5.53 7.47
C GLY A 62 13.78 -6.54 7.30
N TYR A 63 13.46 -7.81 7.05
CA TYR A 63 14.44 -8.88 6.84
C TYR A 63 15.21 -8.71 5.53
N PHE A 64 14.53 -8.27 4.46
CA PHE A 64 15.16 -7.98 3.16
C PHE A 64 15.92 -6.65 3.11
N LEU A 65 15.96 -5.88 4.21
CA LEU A 65 16.64 -4.59 4.27
C LEU A 65 18.18 -4.78 4.39
N PRO A 66 18.99 -4.13 3.53
CA PRO A 66 20.45 -4.24 3.60
C PRO A 66 21.01 -3.51 4.83
N ASN A 67 21.36 -4.28 5.86
CA ASN A 67 21.81 -3.80 7.18
C ASN A 67 22.97 -2.78 7.10
N ASN A 68 24.00 -3.09 6.32
CA ASN A 68 25.19 -2.25 6.13
C ASN A 68 24.87 -0.87 5.51
N ALA A 69 24.05 -0.82 4.45
CA ALA A 69 23.65 0.44 3.83
C ALA A 69 22.70 1.25 4.73
N PHE A 70 21.82 0.57 5.47
CA PHE A 70 20.89 1.16 6.42
C PHE A 70 21.63 1.85 7.57
N PHE A 71 22.56 1.16 8.24
CA PHE A 71 23.28 1.73 9.38
C PHE A 71 24.24 2.87 8.97
N LEU A 72 24.81 2.81 7.77
CA LEU A 72 25.66 3.89 7.25
C LEU A 72 24.86 5.20 7.01
N ASN A 73 23.58 5.08 6.68
CA ASN A 73 22.71 6.21 6.32
C ASN A 73 21.59 6.45 7.35
N ILE A 74 21.73 5.93 8.57
CA ILE A 74 20.67 5.96 9.59
C ILE A 74 20.16 7.39 9.87
N GLY A 75 21.05 8.38 9.84
CA GLY A 75 20.68 9.80 10.04
C GLY A 75 19.73 10.32 8.96
N THR A 76 20.05 10.07 7.68
CA THR A 76 19.21 10.48 6.54
C THR A 76 17.89 9.73 6.54
N ILE A 77 17.90 8.44 6.87
CA ILE A 77 16.70 7.60 6.95
C ILE A 77 15.78 8.10 8.06
N LEU A 78 16.30 8.38 9.25
CA LEU A 78 15.53 8.92 10.37
C LEU A 78 15.00 10.32 10.07
N LEU A 79 15.80 11.18 9.43
CA LEU A 79 15.35 12.50 8.99
C LEU A 79 14.16 12.36 8.03
N TYR A 80 14.28 11.52 7.01
CA TYR A 80 13.21 11.30 6.04
C TYR A 80 11.96 10.67 6.69
N ALA A 81 12.16 9.64 7.54
CA ALA A 81 11.08 8.95 8.21
C ALA A 81 10.31 9.87 9.17
N VAL A 82 11.00 10.65 10.02
CA VAL A 82 10.33 11.48 11.03
C VAL A 82 9.86 12.80 10.44
N VAL A 83 10.78 13.58 9.86
CA VAL A 83 10.44 14.92 9.34
C VAL A 83 9.51 14.82 8.13
N GLY A 84 9.76 13.85 7.24
CA GLY A 84 8.89 13.59 6.09
C GLY A 84 7.48 13.19 6.50
N THR A 85 7.33 12.33 7.52
CA THR A 85 6.01 11.94 8.03
C THR A 85 5.27 13.11 8.68
N ILE A 86 5.95 13.93 9.49
CA ILE A 86 5.34 15.14 10.08
C ILE A 86 4.87 16.09 8.98
N PHE A 87 5.69 16.34 7.97
CA PHE A 87 5.33 17.20 6.85
C PHE A 87 4.14 16.64 6.05
N ASN A 88 4.10 15.32 5.81
CA ASN A 88 2.99 14.65 5.15
C ASN A 88 1.69 14.81 5.95
N ILE A 89 1.72 14.58 7.27
CA ILE A 89 0.54 14.74 8.14
C ILE A 89 0.01 16.17 8.06
N ILE A 90 0.88 17.18 8.23
CA ILE A 90 0.49 18.60 8.19
C ILE A 90 -0.09 18.97 6.83
N THR A 91 0.54 18.53 5.75
CA THR A 91 0.12 18.86 4.38
C THR A 91 -1.25 18.24 4.08
N ILE A 92 -1.42 16.96 4.38
CA ILE A 92 -2.66 16.24 4.19
C ILE A 92 -3.78 16.86 5.04
N GLU A 93 -3.54 17.08 6.34
CA GLU A 93 -4.51 17.71 7.25
C GLU A 93 -4.94 19.09 6.73
N ARG A 94 -3.98 19.90 6.26
CA ARG A 94 -4.26 21.23 5.70
C ARG A 94 -5.09 21.17 4.43
N VAL A 95 -4.83 20.21 3.54
CA VAL A 95 -5.61 19.98 2.31
C VAL A 95 -7.03 19.55 2.64
N TYR A 96 -7.21 18.56 3.52
CA TYR A 96 -8.55 18.14 3.98
C TYR A 96 -9.32 19.28 4.66
N THR A 97 -8.65 20.12 5.45
CA THR A 97 -9.28 21.31 6.07
C THR A 97 -9.69 22.35 5.04
N THR A 98 -8.92 22.49 3.95
CA THR A 98 -9.19 23.46 2.88
C THR A 98 -10.37 23.01 2.02
N GLU A 99 -10.42 21.73 1.68
CA GLU A 99 -11.54 21.12 0.95
C GLU A 99 -12.83 21.23 1.76
N LYS A 100 -12.81 20.89 3.05
CA LYS A 100 -13.98 21.00 3.93
C LYS A 100 -14.49 22.45 4.04
N LYS A 101 -13.60 23.45 4.12
CA LYS A 101 -13.98 24.87 4.11
C LYS A 101 -14.56 25.35 2.77
N SER A 102 -14.11 24.78 1.66
CA SER A 102 -14.61 25.12 0.32
C SER A 102 -16.03 24.57 0.06
N VAL A 103 -16.35 23.39 0.59
CA VAL A 103 -17.69 22.80 0.52
C VAL A 103 -18.67 23.56 1.41
N ILE A 104 -18.26 23.95 2.63
CA ILE A 104 -19.13 24.70 3.56
C ILE A 104 -19.44 26.13 3.06
N LYS A 105 -18.51 26.78 2.34
CA LYS A 105 -18.74 28.09 1.72
C LYS A 105 -19.57 28.07 0.44
N GLN A 106 -19.73 26.92 -0.22
CA GLN A 106 -20.61 26.78 -1.39
C GLN A 106 -22.06 26.43 -1.00
N GLN A 107 -22.26 25.98 0.24
CA GLN A 107 -23.59 25.69 0.81
C GLN A 107 -24.17 26.85 1.62
N GLN A 108 -23.46 27.98 1.74
CA GLN A 108 -23.93 29.24 2.32
C GLN A 108 -23.99 30.33 1.25
#